data_AF-A0A1V2QUX4-F1
#
_entry.id   AF-A0A1V2QUX4-F1
#
_cell.length_a   1.000
_cell.length_b   1.000
_cell.length_c   1.000
_cell.angle_alpha   90.00
_cell.angle_beta   90.00
_cell.angle_gamma   90.00
#
_symmetry.space_group_name_H-M   'P 1'
#
loop_
_entity.id
_entity.type
_entity.pdbx_description
1 polymer ?
#
loop_
_entity_poly.entity_id
_entity_poly.type
_entity_poly.pdbx_seq_one_letter_code
_entity_poly.pdbx_strand_id
1 'polypeptide(L)' 'MLQRYAAHYNHRRPHQALQLTPPRPDHPITEPNHTSIRRRPILGGMINEYEPTAA' A
#
# COMPACT_ATOMS: atom_id res chain seq x y z
N MET A 1 -14.91 -13.00 0.71
CA MET A 1 -13.48 -13.21 0.41
C MET A 1 -13.02 -12.35 -0.76
N LEU A 2 -13.46 -12.63 -2.00
CA LEU A 2 -13.01 -11.90 -3.20
C LEU A 2 -13.32 -10.39 -3.21
N GLN A 3 -14.49 -9.96 -2.75
CA GLN A 3 -14.83 -8.52 -2.74
C GLN A 3 -13.88 -7.71 -1.84
N ARG A 4 -13.47 -8.28 -0.70
CA ARG A 4 -12.51 -7.64 0.21
C ARG A 4 -11.10 -7.62 -0.36
N TYR A 5 -10.73 -8.65 -1.12
CA TYR A 5 -9.49 -8.72 -1.87
C TYR A 5 -9.44 -7.69 -3.00
N ALA A 6 -10.50 -7.63 -3.83
CA ALA A 6 -10.61 -6.68 -4.93
C ALA A 6 -10.61 -5.23 -4.43
N ALA A 7 -11.38 -4.94 -3.36
CA ALA A 7 -11.36 -3.61 -2.75
C ALA A 7 -9.98 -3.23 -2.21
N HIS A 8 -9.27 -4.17 -1.55
CA HIS A 8 -7.92 -3.93 -1.06
C HIS A 8 -6.92 -3.60 -2.18
N TYR A 9 -6.91 -4.40 -3.24
CA TYR A 9 -5.99 -4.22 -4.37
C TYR A 9 -6.33 -3.00 -5.22
N ASN A 10 -7.62 -2.73 -5.47
CA ASN A 10 -8.03 -1.63 -6.34
C ASN A 10 -7.85 -0.26 -5.68
N HIS A 11 -7.84 -0.20 -4.35
CA HIS A 11 -7.83 1.07 -3.61
C HIS A 11 -6.42 1.56 -3.24
N ARG A 12 -5.37 0.73 -3.41
CA ARG A 12 -4.04 1.00 -2.84
C ARG A 12 -3.02 1.72 -3.72
N ARG A 13 -3.24 1.92 -5.02
CA ARG A 13 -2.55 2.84 -5.97
C ARG A 13 -2.78 2.31 -7.40
N PRO A 14 -2.54 3.10 -8.47
CA PRO A 14 -2.57 2.59 -9.84
C PRO A 14 -1.45 1.56 -10.00
N HIS A 15 -1.80 0.29 -9.82
CA HIS A 15 -0.91 -0.82 -10.07
C HIS A 15 -0.65 -0.85 -11.57
N GLN A 16 0.54 -0.37 -11.92
CA GLN A 16 1.16 -0.43 -13.24
C GLN A 16 0.44 0.39 -14.32
N ALA A 17 1.06 1.50 -14.72
CA ALA A 17 0.88 1.94 -16.11
C ALA A 17 1.31 0.79 -17.04
N LEU A 18 0.78 0.75 -18.27
CA LEU A 18 1.08 -0.29 -19.27
C LEU A 18 2.59 -0.57 -19.48
N GLN A 19 3.46 0.36 -19.07
CA GLN A 19 4.92 0.27 -19.18
C GLN A 19 5.62 -0.04 -17.84
N LEU A 20 4.88 -0.52 -16.82
CA LEU A 20 5.38 -0.73 -15.45
C LEU A 20 6.00 0.52 -14.81
N THR A 21 5.76 1.69 -15.39
CA THR A 21 6.33 2.95 -14.92
C THR A 21 5.37 3.58 -13.92
N PRO A 22 5.80 3.89 -12.69
CA PRO A 22 4.96 4.63 -11.77
C PRO A 22 4.63 6.02 -12.35
N PRO A 23 3.42 6.55 -12.15
CA PRO A 23 3.13 7.92 -12.54
C PRO A 23 4.13 8.87 -11.89
N ARG A 24 4.58 9.89 -12.64
CA ARG A 24 5.47 10.92 -12.11
C ARG A 24 4.77 11.56 -10.90
N PRO A 25 5.40 11.59 -9.71
CA PRO A 25 4.76 12.19 -8.56
C PRO A 25 4.68 13.71 -8.76
N ASP A 26 3.49 14.28 -8.55
CA ASP A 26 3.26 15.73 -8.61
C ASP A 26 3.81 16.50 -7.39
N HIS A 27 4.34 15.78 -6.40
CA HIS A 27 4.88 16.32 -5.16
C HIS A 27 6.19 15.60 -4.80
N PRO A 28 7.11 16.28 -4.09
CA PRO A 28 8.33 15.65 -3.59
C PRO A 28 7.97 14.45 -2.70
N ILE A 29 8.67 13.34 -2.93
CA ILE A 29 8.56 12.16 -2.08
C ILE A 29 9.10 12.56 -0.70
N THR A 30 8.21 12.69 0.28
CA THR A 30 8.61 12.99 1.65
C THR A 30 9.33 11.78 2.22
N GLU A 31 10.52 11.98 2.81
CA GLU A 31 11.18 10.91 3.54
C GLU A 31 10.28 10.45 4.70
N PRO A 32 10.00 9.15 4.81
CA PRO A 32 9.12 8.66 5.86
C PRO A 32 9.77 8.89 7.24
N ASN A 33 9.20 9.78 8.05
CA ASN A 33 9.53 9.98 9.47
C ASN A 33 8.94 8.84 10.33
N HIS A 34 9.19 7.59 9.96
CA HIS A 34 8.57 6.43 10.58
C HIS A 34 9.62 5.60 11.31
N THR A 35 9.58 5.62 12.64
CA THR A 35 10.53 4.88 13.49
C THR A 35 10.22 3.37 13.54
N SER A 36 8.99 2.98 13.20
CA SER A 36 8.55 1.58 13.25
C SER A 36 7.44 1.28 12.25
N ILE A 37 7.38 0.03 11.78
CA ILE A 37 6.37 -0.46 10.84
C ILE A 37 5.49 -1.48 11.56
N ARG A 38 4.18 -1.26 11.55
CA ARG A 38 3.20 -2.20 12.11
C ARG A 38 2.65 -3.12 11.03
N ARG A 39 2.68 -4.42 11.29
CA ARG A 39 2.06 -5.45 10.45
C ARG A 39 0.62 -5.73 10.90
N ARG A 40 -0.31 -5.79 9.95
CA ARG A 40 -1.72 -6.14 10.18
C ARG A 40 -2.14 -7.28 9.24
N PRO A 41 -2.42 -8.49 9.76
CA PRO A 41 -2.96 -9.57 8.94
C PRO A 41 -4.41 -9.26 8.56
N ILE A 42 -4.72 -9.41 7.28
CA ILE A 42 -6.07 -9.29 6.72
C ILE A 42 -6.43 -10.58 5.97
N LEU A 43 -7.69 -10.68 5.52
CA LEU A 43 -8.18 -11.83 4.75
C LEU A 43 -7.91 -13.18 5.45
N GLY A 44 -8.16 -13.25 6.76
CA GLY A 44 -7.90 -14.47 7.55
C GLY A 44 -6.42 -14.79 7.75
N GLY A 45 -5.51 -13.82 7.56
CA GLY A 45 -4.07 -14.00 7.70
C GLY A 45 -3.33 -14.32 6.40
N MET A 46 -4.06 -14.46 5.28
CA MET A 46 -3.46 -14.73 3.97
C MET A 46 -2.67 -13.55 3.41
N ILE A 47 -3.02 -12.32 3.81
CA ILE A 47 -2.36 -11.09 3.34
C ILE A 47 -1.95 -10.26 4.56
N ASN A 48 -0.80 -9.61 4.47
CA ASN A 48 -0.33 -8.67 5.49
C ASN A 48 -0.31 -7.25 4.92
N GLU A 49 -0.95 -6.33 5.63
CA GLU A 49 -0.78 -4.91 5.41
C GLU A 49 0.33 -4.37 6.31
N TYR A 50 1.07 -3.38 5.81
CA TYR A 50 2.13 -2.69 6.54
C TYR A 50 1.78 -1.22 6.58
N GLU A 51 1.66 -0.69 7.80
CA GLU A 51 1.40 0.71 8.03
C GLU A 51 2.55 1.27 8.86
N PRO A 52 3.10 2.43 8.48
CA PRO A 52 4.06 3.08 9.33
C PRO A 52 3.41 3.56 10.63
N THR A 53 4.13 3.42 11.73
CA THR A 53 3.74 4.02 13.01
C THR A 53 4.22 5.47 13.01
N ALA A 54 3.36 6.40 13.41
CA ALA A 54 3.79 7.76 13.69
C ALA A 54 4.86 7.73 14.81
N ALA A 55 5.92 8.52 14.65
CA ALA A 55 7.00 8.64 15.64
C ALA A 55 6.51 9.27 16.94
#